data_AF-A0A4Q3Z0X3-F1
#
_entry.id   AF-A0A4Q3Z0X3-F1
#
_cell.length_a   1.000
_cell.length_b   1.000
_cell.length_c   1.000
_cell.angle_alpha   90.00
_cell.angle_beta   90.00
_cell.angle_gamma   90.00
#
_symmetry.space_group_name_H-M   'P 1'
#
loop_
_entity.id
_entity.type
_entity.pdbx_description
1 polymer ?
#
loop_
_entity_poly.entity_id
_entity_poly.type
_entity_poly.pdbx_seq_one_letter_code
_entity_poly.pdbx_strand_id
1 'polypeptide(L)' 'FTDWLLYTQDSPFSGGARGLSRGAIYNRSGQLVASVAQEGLIRKRATD' A
#
# COMPACT_ATOMS: atom_id res chain seq x y z
N PHE A 1 6.29 -11.36 -17.24
CA PHE A 1 6.47 -10.18 -16.38
C PHE A 1 7.86 -9.58 -16.56
N THR A 2 8.23 -9.18 -17.79
CA THR A 2 9.58 -8.67 -18.10
C THR A 2 9.65 -7.15 -18.25
N ASP A 3 8.51 -6.45 -18.19
CA ASP A 3 8.45 -4.99 -18.23
C ASP A 3 8.11 -4.42 -16.84
N TRP A 4 8.44 -3.15 -16.66
CA TRP A 4 8.21 -2.41 -15.44
C TRP A 4 6.73 -2.21 -15.15
N LEU A 5 6.42 -2.21 -13.86
CA LEU A 5 5.12 -1.82 -13.32
C LEU A 5 5.34 -0.65 -12.36
N LEU A 6 4.47 0.37 -12.46
CA LEU A 6 4.39 1.44 -11.47
C LEU A 6 3.45 0.98 -10.36
N TYR A 7 3.93 0.92 -9.12
CA TYR A 7 3.07 0.73 -7.95
C TYR A 7 2.97 2.04 -7.18
N THR A 8 1.82 2.71 -7.29
CA THR A 8 1.50 3.91 -6.49
C THR A 8 0.73 3.52 -5.25
N GLN A 9 1.05 4.16 -4.12
CA GLN A 9 0.51 3.79 -2.81
C GLN A 9 0.15 5.04 -2.01
N ASP A 10 -0.93 4.93 -1.23
CA ASP A 10 -1.34 5.95 -0.27
C ASP A 10 -1.87 5.30 1.03
N SER A 11 -2.02 6.12 2.08
CA SER A 11 -2.47 5.67 3.39
C SER A 11 -3.56 6.60 3.92
N PRO A 12 -4.85 6.31 3.66
CA PRO A 12 -5.94 7.20 4.08
C PRO A 12 -6.20 7.18 5.59
N PHE A 13 -5.73 6.17 6.33
CA PHE A 13 -5.97 6.08 7.76
C PHE A 13 -4.84 5.40 8.53
N SER A 14 -4.53 5.94 9.71
CA SER A 14 -3.71 5.29 10.74
C SER A 14 -4.28 5.65 12.11
N GLY A 15 -4.54 4.63 12.94
CA GLY A 15 -5.17 4.79 14.25
C GLY A 15 -5.49 3.45 14.90
N GLY A 16 -5.69 3.45 16.22
CA GLY A 16 -6.07 2.23 16.96
C GLY A 16 -5.05 1.09 16.81
N ALA A 17 -3.75 1.42 16.73
CA ALA A 17 -2.66 0.50 16.46
C ALA A 17 -2.72 -0.21 15.07
N ARG A 18 -3.47 0.32 14.11
CA ARG A 18 -3.53 -0.20 12.73
C ARG A 18 -3.31 0.91 11.71
N GLY A 19 -2.84 0.53 10.52
CA GLY A 19 -2.76 1.40 9.36
C GLY A 19 -3.42 0.72 8.16
N LEU A 20 -4.23 1.49 7.44
CA LEU A 20 -4.80 1.08 6.16
C LEU A 20 -3.98 1.71 5.03
N SER A 21 -3.42 0.87 4.18
CA SER A 21 -2.75 1.29 2.96
C SER A 21 -3.50 0.77 1.75
N ARG A 22 -3.46 1.54 0.67
CA ARG A 22 -3.99 1.14 -0.63
C ARG A 22 -2.90 1.30 -1.68
N GLY A 23 -3.09 0.65 -2.81
CA GLY A 23 -2.27 0.95 -3.96
C GLY A 23 -2.88 0.49 -5.27
N ALA A 24 -2.28 0.98 -6.35
CA ALA A 24 -2.67 0.69 -7.72
C ALA A 24 -1.42 0.42 -8.54
N ILE A 25 -1.44 -0.69 -9.28
CA ILE A 25 -0.34 -1.16 -10.10
C ILE A 25 -0.69 -0.90 -11.56
N TYR A 26 0.18 -0.19 -12.27
CA TYR A 26 0.02 0.17 -13.67
C TYR A 26 1.15 -0.40 -14.52
N ASN A 27 0.86 -0.75 -15.78
CA ASN A 27 1.90 -1.06 -16.76
C ASN A 27 2.45 0.22 -17.41
N ARG A 28 3.45 0.09 -18.29
CA ARG A 28 4.10 1.21 -19.00
C ARG A 28 3.15 2.05 -19.86
N SER A 29 2.05 1.46 -20.36
CA SER A 29 1.02 2.20 -21.12
C SER A 29 0.01 2.92 -20.23
N GLY A 30 0.19 2.87 -18.89
CA GLY A 30 -0.70 3.53 -17.93
C GLY A 30 -1.99 2.76 -17.65
N GLN A 31 -2.10 1.50 -18.07
CA GLN A 31 -3.27 0.67 -17.81
C GLN A 31 -3.19 0.09 -16.40
N LEU A 32 -4.32 0.13 -15.67
CA LEU A 32 -4.43 -0.48 -14.35
C LEU A 32 -4.39 -2.00 -14.49
N VAL A 33 -3.41 -2.62 -13.83
CA VAL A 33 -3.19 -4.08 -13.82
C VAL A 33 -3.78 -4.70 -12.55
N ALA A 34 -3.66 -4.02 -11.41
CA ALA A 34 -4.18 -4.50 -10.14
C ALA A 34 -4.45 -3.35 -9.15
N SER A 35 -5.38 -3.58 -8.23
CA SER A 35 -5.57 -2.77 -7.03
C SER A 35 -5.20 -3.58 -5.78
N VAL A 36 -4.75 -2.88 -4.73
CA VAL A 36 -4.31 -3.49 -3.48
C VAL A 36 -4.97 -2.76 -2.31
N ALA A 37 -5.40 -3.53 -1.31
CA ALA A 37 -5.74 -3.04 0.01
C ALA A 37 -4.99 -3.88 1.04
N GLN A 38 -4.41 -3.22 2.05
CA GLN A 38 -3.70 -3.88 3.13
C GLN A 38 -3.99 -3.16 4.44
N GLU A 39 -4.37 -3.91 5.46
CA GLU A 39 -4.40 -3.44 6.83
C GLU A 39 -3.26 -4.10 7.60
N GLY A 40 -2.47 -3.29 8.31
CA GLY A 40 -1.32 -3.75 9.08
C GLY A 40 -1.37 -3.27 10.53
N LEU A 41 -0.81 -4.07 11.42
CA LEU A 41 -0.58 -3.68 12.82
C LEU A 41 0.59 -2.69 12.88
N ILE A 42 0.36 -1.50 13.44
CA ILE A 42 1.37 -0.45 13.64
C ILE A 42 1.34 -0.06 15.11
N ARG A 43 2.33 -0.54 15.88
CA ARG A 43 2.47 -0.26 17.31
C ARG A 43 3.81 0.39 17.59
N LYS A 44 3.81 1.43 18.43
CA LYS A 44 5.05 1.86 19.09
C LYS A 44 5.53 0.69 19.95
N ARG A 45 6.82 0.39 19.86
CA ARG A 45 7.44 -0.54 20.79
C ARG A 45 7.28 0.01 22.20
N ALA A 46 6.90 -0.83 23.16
CA ALA A 46 6.96 -0.44 24.56
C ALA A 46 8.42 -0.13 24.91
N THR A 47 8.67 1.06 25.42
CA THR A 47 9.90 1.36 26.15
C THR A 47 9.58 1.16 27.62
N ASP A 48 10.31 0.26 28.27
CA ASP A 48 10.32 0.15 29.73
C ASP A 48 10.83 1.45 30.36
#